data_AF-E7MMS0-F1
#
_entry.id   AF-E7MMS0-F1
#
_cell.length_a   1.000
_cell.length_b   1.000
_cell.length_c   1.000
_cell.angle_alpha   90.00
_cell.angle_beta   90.00
_cell.angle_gamma   90.00
#
_symmetry.space_group_name_H-M   'P 1'
#
loop_
_entity.id
_entity.type
_entity.pdbx_description
1 polymer ?
#
loop_
_entity_poly.entity_id
_entity_poly.type
_entity_poly.pdbx_seq_one_letter_code
_entity_poly.pdbx_strand_id
1 'polypeptide(L)' 'MHEYMEQQGYTLDITDQRLHHEIYLSDARKVALEKLKTVIRHPIRER' A
#
# COMPACT_ATOMS: atom_id res chain seq x y z
N MET A 1 1.25 -8.95 -0.15
CA MET A 1 1.76 -7.87 -1.03
C MET A 1 3.17 -8.17 -1.49
N HIS A 2 4.14 -8.31 -0.58
CA HIS A 2 5.53 -8.60 -0.94
C HIS A 2 5.69 -9.89 -1.76
N GLU A 3 5.08 -10.99 -1.34
CA GLU A 3 5.12 -12.26 -2.08
C GLU A 3 4.55 -12.12 -3.50
N TYR A 4 3.41 -11.44 -3.66
CA TYR A 4 2.82 -11.17 -4.97
C TYR A 4 3.76 -10.31 -5.84
N MET A 5 4.36 -9.27 -5.26
CA MET A 5 5.33 -8.41 -5.94
C MET A 5 6.54 -9.20 -6.45
N GLU A 6 7.10 -10.09 -5.62
CA GLU A 6 8.23 -10.95 -6.01
C GLU A 6 7.84 -11.94 -7.13
N GLN A 7 6.67 -12.57 -7.03
CA GLN A 7 6.14 -13.46 -8.08
C GLN A 7 5.93 -12.73 -9.41
N GLN A 8 5.61 -11.44 -9.38
CA GLN A 8 5.48 -10.60 -10.57
C GLN A 8 6.81 -9.99 -11.05
N GLY A 9 7.93 -10.31 -10.42
CA GLY A 9 9.26 -9.83 -10.84
C GLY A 9 9.60 -8.40 -10.40
N TYR A 10 8.92 -7.88 -9.38
CA TYR A 10 9.18 -6.55 -8.83
C TYR A 10 9.94 -6.62 -7.51
N THR A 11 10.61 -5.52 -7.15
CA THR A 11 11.23 -5.33 -5.84
C THR A 11 10.73 -4.05 -5.19
N LEU A 12 10.72 -4.04 -3.85
CA LEU A 12 10.29 -2.91 -3.05
C LEU A 12 11.25 -1.74 -3.28
N ASP A 13 10.70 -0.56 -3.59
CA ASP A 13 11.49 0.64 -3.89
C ASP A 13 11.15 1.79 -2.94
N ILE A 14 11.14 1.47 -1.64
CA ILE A 14 11.02 2.50 -0.61
C ILE A 14 12.39 3.13 -0.38
N THR A 15 12.45 4.43 -0.56
CA THR A 15 13.65 5.25 -0.35
C THR A 15 13.26 6.52 0.41
N ASP A 16 14.24 7.36 0.75
CA ASP A 16 13.98 8.66 1.39
C ASP A 16 13.10 9.58 0.50
N GLN A 17 13.13 9.38 -0.81
CA GLN A 17 12.34 10.13 -1.80
C GLN A 17 11.05 9.41 -2.24
N ARG A 18 11.02 8.07 -2.15
CA ARG A 18 9.88 7.24 -2.55
C ARG A 18 9.29 6.55 -1.33
N LEU A 19 8.28 7.15 -0.74
CA LEU A 19 7.62 6.63 0.46
C LEU A 19 6.38 5.77 0.11
N HIS A 20 5.95 4.95 1.08
CA HIS A 20 4.64 4.32 0.99
C HIS A 20 3.54 5.36 1.22
N HIS A 21 2.36 5.11 0.65
CA HIS A 21 1.21 5.98 0.78
C HIS A 21 0.03 5.21 1.33
N GLU A 22 -0.66 5.81 2.30
CA GLU A 22 -1.94 5.33 2.80
C GLU A 22 -3.05 6.27 2.30
N ILE A 23 -4.07 5.69 1.66
CA ILE A 23 -5.25 6.44 1.20
C ILE A 23 -6.45 5.91 1.96
N TYR A 24 -6.93 6.67 2.93
CA TYR A 24 -8.13 6.38 3.68
C TYR A 24 -9.37 6.70 2.84
N LEU A 25 -10.05 5.66 2.36
CA LEU A 25 -11.27 5.82 1.55
C LEU A 25 -12.51 6.03 2.43
N SER A 26 -12.44 5.62 3.70
CA SER A 26 -13.53 5.71 4.67
C SER A 26 -13.25 6.77 5.72
N ASP A 27 -14.28 7.52 6.15
CA ASP A 27 -14.18 8.38 7.34
C ASP A 27 -14.26 7.49 8.59
N ALA A 28 -13.15 7.39 9.31
CA ALA A 28 -13.00 6.56 10.51
C ALA A 28 -13.99 6.91 11.63
N ARG A 29 -14.59 8.11 11.61
CA ARG A 29 -15.56 8.55 12.63
C ARG A 29 -16.99 8.11 12.30
N LYS A 30 -17.26 7.71 11.05
CA LYS A 30 -18.61 7.45 10.53
C LYS A 30 -18.85 6.00 10.15
N VAL A 31 -17.79 5.24 9.93
CA VAL A 31 -17.85 3.86 9.41
C VAL A 31 -17.40 2.90 10.50
N ALA A 32 -18.15 1.80 10.66
CA ALA A 32 -17.77 0.74 11.59
C ALA A 32 -16.40 0.15 11.23
N LEU A 33 -15.62 -0.22 12.25
CA LEU A 33 -14.22 -0.65 12.12
C LEU A 33 -14.04 -1.77 11.07
N GLU A 34 -14.94 -2.76 11.06
CA GLU A 34 -14.92 -3.91 10.14
C GLU A 34 -15.15 -3.53 8.66
N LYS A 35 -15.70 -2.32 8.39
CA LYS A 35 -16.02 -1.82 7.05
C LYS A 35 -15.07 -0.74 6.56
N LEU A 36 -14.09 -0.33 7.39
CA LEU A 36 -13.11 0.67 6.99
C LEU A 36 -12.26 0.15 5.83
N LYS A 37 -12.10 1.01 4.83
CA LYS A 37 -11.27 0.72 3.65
C LYS A 37 -10.11 1.70 3.58
N THR A 38 -8.90 1.15 3.55
CA THR A 38 -7.65 1.89 3.35
C THR A 38 -6.87 1.22 2.23
N VAL A 39 -6.42 2.01 1.26
CA VAL A 39 -5.50 1.53 0.23
C VAL A 39 -4.08 1.76 0.72
N ILE A 40 -3.32 0.68 0.87
CA ILE A 40 -1.90 0.72 1.22
C ILE A 40 -1.10 0.57 -0.07
N ARG A 41 -0.25 1.56 -0.38
CA ARG A 41 0.54 1.59 -1.61
C ARG A 41 2.03 1.64 -1.28
N HIS A 42 2.76 0.62 -1.71
CA HIS A 42 4.22 0.58 -1.63
C HIS A 42 4.80 0.85 -3.03
N PRO A 43 5.81 1.74 -3.15
CA PRO A 43 6.54 1.92 -4.40
C PRO A 43 7.31 0.66 -4.76
N ILE A 44 7.32 0.33 -6.04
CA ILE A 44 8.03 -0.81 -6.61
C ILE A 44 8.89 -0.37 -7.79
N ARG A 45 9.89 -1.19 -8.12
CA ARG A 45 10.68 -1.10 -9.35
C ARG A 45 10.80 -2.48 -9.98
N GLU A 46 10.98 -2.52 -11.30
CA GLU A 46 11.34 -3.76 -12.02
C GLU A 46 12.69 -4.28 -11.52
N ARG A 47 12.85 -5.61 -11.52
CA ARG A 47 14.15 -6.23 -11.24
C ARG A 47 15.09 -6.12 -12.43
#